data_AF-A0A2E7I2X4-F1
#
_entry.id   AF-A0A2E7I2X4-F1
#
_cell.length_a   1.000
_cell.length_b   1.000
_cell.length_c   1.000
_cell.angle_alpha   90.00
_cell.angle_beta   90.00
_cell.angle_gamma   90.00
#
_symmetry.space_group_name_H-M   'P 1'
#
loop_
_entity.id
_entity.type
_entity.pdbx_description
1 polymer ?
#
loop_
_entity_poly.entity_id
_entity_poly.type
_entity_poly.pdbx_seq_one_letter_code
_entity_poly.pdbx_strand_id
1 'polypeptide(L)'
;MPLGRGVGDVWRNDIADALGIDYHIGLNDEEAMRRAEFVETPGTPSRDGIKGDVETPLTRAWAPLPRNEDFNSENWVRGSFASANGHGNARAIARLYGGLAGDGTIGGKTILSTDLIADAISEHWDDMDRMTNRPFRFGCGFMLSCEAFPFGGQRRNFGHTGIGGAIGFGDPDIGLGFSYCGNRMAPIANTGPFGGPLIDAMYAAL
;
A
#
# COMPACT_ATOMS: atom_id res chain seq x y z
N MET A 1 14.65 3.01 -15.67
CA MET A 1 13.42 2.94 -16.48
C MET A 1 13.77 3.24 -17.93
N PRO A 2 13.21 2.55 -18.93
CA PRO A 2 13.36 2.98 -20.31
C PRO A 2 12.81 4.40 -20.40
N LEU A 3 13.63 5.35 -20.86
CA LEU A 3 13.31 6.77 -20.88
C LEU A 3 12.00 7.01 -21.66
N GLY A 4 10.94 7.46 -20.98
CA GLY A 4 9.68 7.90 -21.62
C GLY A 4 8.40 7.14 -21.24
N ARG A 5 8.47 6.00 -20.52
CA ARG A 5 7.26 5.29 -20.05
C ARG A 5 6.81 5.79 -18.68
N GLY A 6 5.49 5.93 -18.47
CA GLY A 6 4.90 6.28 -17.18
C GLY A 6 5.00 5.14 -16.16
N VAL A 7 4.89 5.45 -14.87
CA VAL A 7 4.98 4.43 -13.81
C VAL A 7 3.90 3.35 -13.93
N GLY A 8 2.67 3.74 -14.30
CA GLY A 8 1.59 2.79 -14.56
C GLY A 8 1.86 1.88 -15.76
N ASP A 9 2.49 2.40 -16.82
CA ASP A 9 2.86 1.59 -17.99
C ASP A 9 3.97 0.59 -17.66
N VAL A 10 4.96 1.00 -16.86
CA VAL A 10 6.02 0.10 -16.39
C VAL A 10 5.42 -0.97 -15.50
N TRP A 11 4.61 -0.58 -14.51
CA TRP A 11 3.94 -1.52 -13.62
C TRP A 11 3.08 -2.53 -14.38
N ARG A 12 2.17 -2.05 -15.23
CA ARG A 12 1.23 -2.88 -15.99
C ARG A 12 1.93 -3.90 -16.87
N ASN A 13 2.75 -3.41 -17.81
CA ASN A 13 3.29 -4.25 -18.87
C ASN A 13 4.48 -5.11 -18.39
N ASP A 14 5.28 -4.61 -17.44
CA ASP A 14 6.52 -5.29 -17.05
C ASP A 14 6.33 -6.17 -15.80
N ILE A 15 5.30 -5.93 -14.99
CA ILE A 15 5.08 -6.61 -13.70
C ILE A 15 3.68 -7.23 -13.64
N ALA A 16 2.62 -6.42 -13.63
CA ALA A 16 1.28 -6.88 -13.29
C ALA A 16 0.75 -7.93 -14.28
N ASP A 17 0.79 -7.64 -15.58
CA ASP A 17 0.31 -8.53 -16.64
C ASP A 17 1.15 -9.81 -16.70
N ALA A 18 2.47 -9.66 -16.56
CA ALA A 18 3.41 -10.78 -16.59
C ALA A 18 3.18 -11.79 -15.46
N LEU A 19 2.62 -11.35 -14.33
CA LEU A 19 2.42 -12.14 -13.12
C LEU A 19 0.96 -12.50 -12.83
N GLY A 20 0.02 -11.94 -13.60
CA GLY A 20 -1.42 -12.03 -13.34
C GLY A 20 -1.81 -11.36 -12.02
N ILE A 21 -1.22 -10.21 -11.72
CA ILE A 21 -1.55 -9.41 -10.52
C ILE A 21 -2.59 -8.37 -10.91
N ASP A 22 -3.82 -8.52 -10.40
CA ASP A 22 -4.90 -7.56 -10.59
C ASP A 22 -4.73 -6.34 -9.68
N TYR A 23 -3.75 -5.49 -10.03
CA TYR A 23 -3.45 -4.22 -9.38
C TYR A 23 -2.96 -3.24 -10.43
N HIS A 24 -3.47 -2.01 -10.40
CA HIS A 24 -3.32 -1.03 -11.46
C HIS A 24 -2.94 0.34 -10.90
N ILE A 25 -2.21 1.12 -11.69
CA ILE A 25 -1.88 2.52 -11.40
C ILE A 25 -2.35 3.34 -12.61
N GLY A 26 -3.54 3.93 -12.47
CA GLY A 26 -4.32 4.47 -13.58
C GLY A 26 -5.14 3.38 -14.28
N LEU A 27 -6.46 3.48 -14.20
CA LEU A 27 -7.40 2.50 -14.77
C LEU A 27 -7.72 2.78 -16.23
N ASN A 28 -7.86 1.72 -17.02
CA ASN A 28 -8.57 1.75 -18.30
C ASN A 28 -10.11 1.64 -18.10
N ASP A 29 -10.87 1.69 -19.18
CA ASP A 29 -12.35 1.66 -19.11
C ASP A 29 -12.89 0.37 -18.50
N GLU A 30 -12.32 -0.79 -18.82
CA GLU A 30 -12.77 -2.07 -18.29
C GLU A 30 -12.52 -2.19 -16.78
N GLU A 31 -11.35 -1.74 -16.34
CA GLU A 31 -10.98 -1.71 -14.93
C GLU A 31 -11.84 -0.70 -14.15
N ALA A 32 -12.09 0.47 -14.74
CA ALA A 32 -12.93 1.49 -14.14
C ALA A 32 -14.39 1.04 -13.95
N MET A 33 -14.91 0.19 -14.84
CA MET A 33 -16.28 -0.36 -14.75
C MET A 33 -16.49 -1.31 -13.57
N ARG A 34 -15.45 -2.02 -13.14
CA ARG A 34 -15.51 -2.97 -12.03
C ARG A 34 -14.96 -2.43 -10.70
N ARG A 35 -14.57 -1.15 -10.65
CA ARG A 35 -14.08 -0.52 -9.42
C ARG A 35 -15.23 -0.44 -8.40
N ALA A 36 -14.90 -0.66 -7.14
CA ALA A 36 -15.81 -0.30 -6.06
C ALA A 36 -15.79 1.22 -5.86
N GLU A 37 -16.93 1.80 -5.48
CA GLU A 37 -16.97 3.16 -4.95
C GLU A 37 -16.18 3.22 -3.64
N PHE A 38 -15.28 4.18 -3.53
CA PHE A 38 -14.54 4.47 -2.31
C PHE A 38 -15.38 5.36 -1.39
N VAL A 39 -15.67 4.87 -0.19
CA VAL A 39 -16.55 5.52 0.79
C VAL A 39 -15.69 6.17 1.88
N GLU A 40 -15.61 7.50 1.84
CA GLU A 40 -14.99 8.28 2.89
C GLU A 40 -15.81 8.22 4.18
N THR A 41 -15.11 8.18 5.32
CA THR A 41 -15.74 8.30 6.64
C THR A 41 -15.28 9.60 7.28
N PRO A 42 -16.20 10.53 7.62
CA PRO A 42 -15.86 11.77 8.31
C PRO A 42 -15.11 11.51 9.62
N GLY A 43 -14.20 12.42 10.00
CA GLY A 43 -13.39 12.26 11.21
C GLY A 43 -12.16 11.37 11.04
N THR A 44 -11.81 10.99 9.80
CA THR A 44 -10.58 10.24 9.56
C THR A 44 -9.39 11.20 9.61
N PRO A 45 -8.44 11.07 10.55
CA PRO A 45 -7.45 12.13 10.82
C PRO A 45 -6.61 12.55 9.62
N SER A 46 -6.14 11.59 8.84
CA SER A 46 -5.37 11.86 7.61
C SER A 46 -6.25 12.50 6.53
N ARG A 47 -7.53 12.14 6.43
CA ARG A 47 -8.45 12.75 5.46
C ARG A 47 -8.80 14.18 5.83
N ASP A 48 -9.06 14.42 7.10
CA ASP A 48 -9.34 15.76 7.61
C ASP A 48 -8.10 16.66 7.48
N GLY A 49 -6.90 16.10 7.69
CA GLY A 49 -5.63 16.76 7.41
C GLY A 49 -5.48 17.15 5.94
N ILE A 50 -5.78 16.25 4.99
CA ILE A 50 -5.77 16.52 3.54
C ILE A 50 -6.73 17.69 3.19
N LYS A 51 -7.89 17.76 3.84
CA LYS A 51 -8.94 18.76 3.57
C LYS A 51 -8.72 20.08 4.32
N GLY A 52 -7.74 20.16 5.22
CA GLY A 52 -7.52 21.34 6.06
C GLY A 52 -7.04 22.57 5.29
N ASP A 53 -7.35 23.75 5.83
CA ASP A 53 -6.90 25.05 5.28
C ASP A 53 -5.56 25.53 5.85
N VAL A 54 -4.95 24.76 6.76
CA VAL A 54 -3.68 25.14 7.38
C VAL A 54 -2.53 24.70 6.47
N GLU A 55 -1.75 25.66 5.99
CA GLU A 55 -0.54 25.40 5.21
C GLU A 55 0.62 24.96 6.12
N THR A 56 1.00 23.69 6.00
CA THR A 56 2.12 23.05 6.71
C THR A 56 2.91 22.18 5.72
N PRO A 57 4.15 21.78 6.02
CA PRO A 57 4.85 20.79 5.20
C PRO A 57 4.02 19.52 4.98
N LEU A 58 3.31 19.06 6.01
CA LEU A 58 2.47 17.85 5.96
C LEU A 58 1.27 18.02 5.02
N THR A 59 0.52 19.12 5.13
CA THR A 59 -0.67 19.36 4.29
C THR A 59 -0.32 19.56 2.82
N ARG A 60 0.87 20.11 2.52
CA ARG A 60 1.41 20.13 1.14
C ARG A 60 1.81 18.74 0.64
N ALA A 61 2.40 17.90 1.49
CA ALA A 61 2.77 16.53 1.15
C ALA A 61 1.54 15.62 0.93
N TRP A 62 0.43 15.93 1.61
CA TRP A 62 -0.84 15.23 1.53
C TRP A 62 -1.83 15.86 0.54
N ALA A 63 -1.36 16.48 -0.53
CA ALA A 63 -2.21 17.05 -1.58
C ALA A 63 -2.02 16.31 -2.93
N PRO A 64 -2.45 15.04 -3.05
CA PRO A 64 -2.21 14.24 -4.26
C PRO A 64 -3.00 14.71 -5.49
N LEU A 65 -4.11 15.45 -5.29
CA LEU A 65 -4.96 16.00 -6.35
C LEU A 65 -5.54 17.37 -5.95
N PRO A 66 -6.09 18.14 -6.92
CA PRO A 66 -6.81 19.39 -6.64
C PRO A 66 -7.92 19.23 -5.60
N ARG A 67 -8.20 20.30 -4.85
CA ARG A 67 -9.16 20.29 -3.71
C ARG A 67 -10.62 19.98 -4.11
N ASN A 68 -10.98 20.17 -5.37
CA ASN A 68 -12.32 19.90 -5.90
C ASN A 68 -12.48 18.46 -6.42
N GLU A 69 -11.48 17.60 -6.22
CA GLU A 69 -11.51 16.18 -6.59
C GLU A 69 -11.55 15.28 -5.35
N ASP A 70 -12.00 14.04 -5.55
CA ASP A 70 -12.05 12.99 -4.53
C ASP A 70 -11.51 11.66 -5.07
N PHE A 71 -11.54 10.62 -4.24
CA PHE A 71 -11.04 9.28 -4.58
C PHE A 71 -11.87 8.55 -5.66
N ASN A 72 -13.01 9.10 -6.07
CA ASN A 72 -13.89 8.53 -7.08
C ASN A 72 -13.92 9.34 -8.39
N SER A 73 -13.28 10.52 -8.42
CA SER A 73 -13.20 11.39 -9.60
C SER A 73 -12.51 10.67 -10.77
N GLU A 74 -12.85 11.03 -12.00
CA GLU A 74 -12.21 10.43 -13.19
C GLU A 74 -10.71 10.74 -13.26
N ASN A 75 -10.29 11.92 -12.82
CA ASN A 75 -8.88 12.31 -12.74
C ASN A 75 -8.12 11.50 -11.70
N TRP A 76 -8.75 11.15 -10.57
CA TRP A 76 -8.21 10.17 -9.64
C TRP A 76 -8.12 8.82 -10.35
N VAL A 77 -9.24 8.24 -10.74
CA VAL A 77 -9.31 6.86 -11.26
C VAL A 77 -8.38 6.60 -12.45
N ARG A 78 -8.20 7.58 -13.34
CA ARG A 78 -7.38 7.45 -14.55
C ARG A 78 -5.96 7.99 -14.39
N GLY A 79 -5.69 8.73 -13.31
CA GLY A 79 -4.36 9.29 -13.05
C GLY A 79 -3.31 8.22 -12.77
N SER A 80 -2.10 8.40 -13.30
CA SER A 80 -1.00 7.44 -13.08
C SER A 80 0.05 8.00 -12.12
N PHE A 81 -0.14 7.75 -10.82
CA PHE A 81 0.81 8.13 -9.76
C PHE A 81 0.85 7.09 -8.63
N ALA A 82 2.06 6.64 -8.28
CA ALA A 82 2.26 5.46 -7.44
C ALA A 82 2.12 5.69 -5.92
N SER A 83 2.00 6.95 -5.47
CA SER A 83 1.93 7.28 -4.04
C SER A 83 0.57 7.00 -3.41
N ALA A 84 -0.52 7.00 -4.20
CA ALA A 84 -1.86 6.79 -3.68
C ALA A 84 -2.88 6.21 -4.67
N ASN A 85 -2.61 6.20 -5.98
CA ASN A 85 -3.59 5.81 -7.01
C ASN A 85 -3.67 4.29 -7.30
N GLY A 86 -3.26 3.47 -6.36
CA GLY A 86 -3.31 2.02 -6.54
C GLY A 86 -4.74 1.50 -6.52
N HIS A 87 -5.16 0.79 -7.56
CA HIS A 87 -6.45 0.12 -7.62
C HIS A 87 -6.26 -1.38 -7.80
N GLY A 88 -6.70 -2.17 -6.85
CA GLY A 88 -6.58 -3.62 -6.92
C GLY A 88 -7.45 -4.30 -5.87
N ASN A 89 -7.11 -5.54 -5.56
CA ASN A 89 -7.84 -6.34 -4.57
C ASN A 89 -6.90 -7.08 -3.62
N ALA A 90 -7.45 -7.52 -2.49
CA ALA A 90 -6.68 -8.14 -1.41
C ALA A 90 -5.95 -9.40 -1.87
N ARG A 91 -6.54 -10.17 -2.79
CA ARG A 91 -5.92 -11.39 -3.34
C ARG A 91 -4.67 -11.06 -4.16
N ALA A 92 -4.74 -10.05 -5.02
CA ALA A 92 -3.63 -9.62 -5.85
C ALA A 92 -2.46 -9.09 -4.99
N ILE A 93 -2.78 -8.25 -3.99
CA ILE A 93 -1.79 -7.68 -3.08
C ILE A 93 -1.17 -8.77 -2.19
N ALA A 94 -1.97 -9.66 -1.60
CA ALA A 94 -1.47 -10.76 -0.79
C ALA A 94 -0.60 -11.73 -1.59
N ARG A 95 -0.96 -12.01 -2.86
CA ARG A 95 -0.13 -12.83 -3.76
C ARG A 95 1.21 -12.17 -4.08
N LEU A 96 1.22 -10.87 -4.33
CA LEU A 96 2.44 -10.11 -4.55
C LEU A 96 3.36 -10.18 -3.31
N TYR A 97 2.85 -9.82 -2.14
CA TYR A 97 3.64 -9.87 -0.91
C TYR A 97 4.05 -11.29 -0.51
N GLY A 98 3.24 -12.30 -0.78
CA GLY A 98 3.59 -13.70 -0.49
C GLY A 98 4.75 -14.19 -1.35
N GLY A 99 4.77 -13.84 -2.64
CA GLY A 99 5.91 -14.15 -3.49
C GLY A 99 7.18 -13.40 -3.07
N LEU A 100 7.06 -12.12 -2.71
CA LEU A 100 8.18 -11.33 -2.19
C LEU A 100 8.68 -11.81 -0.82
N ALA A 101 7.79 -12.28 0.05
CA ALA A 101 8.16 -12.85 1.34
C ALA A 101 8.81 -14.24 1.21
N GLY A 102 8.53 -14.96 0.12
CA GLY A 102 9.19 -16.22 -0.23
C GLY A 102 10.53 -15.99 -0.93
N ASP A 103 10.66 -16.58 -2.11
CA ASP A 103 11.88 -16.55 -2.93
C ASP A 103 11.87 -15.48 -4.02
N GLY A 104 10.88 -14.58 -4.00
CA GLY A 104 10.64 -13.59 -5.04
C GLY A 104 9.90 -14.13 -6.27
N THR A 105 9.40 -15.37 -6.22
CA THR A 105 8.67 -16.00 -7.31
C THR A 105 7.17 -15.80 -7.19
N ILE A 106 6.54 -15.29 -8.25
CA ILE A 106 5.08 -15.12 -8.35
C ILE A 106 4.62 -15.78 -9.65
N GLY A 107 3.69 -16.74 -9.54
CA GLY A 107 3.16 -17.43 -10.72
C GLY A 107 4.23 -18.12 -11.57
N GLY A 108 5.29 -18.64 -10.95
CA GLY A 108 6.40 -19.32 -11.63
C GLY A 108 7.45 -18.39 -12.26
N LYS A 109 7.38 -17.08 -12.03
CA LYS A 109 8.37 -16.10 -12.47
C LYS A 109 9.02 -15.41 -11.28
N THR A 110 10.35 -15.41 -11.23
CA THR A 110 11.13 -14.66 -10.24
C THR A 110 11.22 -13.20 -10.66
N ILE A 111 10.78 -12.29 -9.79
CA ILE A 111 10.76 -10.85 -10.06
C ILE A 111 11.94 -10.13 -9.41
N LEU A 112 12.30 -10.56 -8.20
CA LEU A 112 13.45 -10.09 -7.45
C LEU A 112 14.17 -11.31 -6.88
N SER A 113 15.50 -11.24 -6.78
CA SER A 113 16.25 -12.25 -6.02
C SER A 113 15.99 -12.08 -4.53
N THR A 114 16.20 -13.15 -3.76
CA THR A 114 16.16 -13.11 -2.29
C THR A 114 17.11 -12.06 -1.72
N ASP A 115 18.28 -11.88 -2.34
CA ASP A 115 19.27 -10.88 -1.91
C ASP A 115 18.76 -9.45 -2.13
N LEU A 116 18.11 -9.17 -3.26
CA LEU A 116 17.51 -7.87 -3.53
C LEU A 116 16.30 -7.60 -2.64
N ILE A 117 15.50 -8.62 -2.34
CA ILE A 117 14.41 -8.50 -1.37
C ILE A 117 14.97 -8.18 0.00
N ALA A 118 15.99 -8.92 0.46
CA ALA A 118 16.62 -8.71 1.76
C ALA A 118 17.24 -7.31 1.88
N ASP A 119 17.88 -6.81 0.82
CA ASP A 119 18.39 -5.44 0.73
C ASP A 119 17.25 -4.42 0.81
N ALA A 120 16.19 -4.58 0.00
CA ALA A 120 15.07 -3.66 -0.04
C ALA A 120 14.30 -3.55 1.29
N ILE A 121 14.24 -4.63 2.06
CA ILE A 121 13.57 -4.65 3.38
C ILE A 121 14.54 -4.45 4.55
N SER A 122 15.82 -4.20 4.28
CA SER A 122 16.79 -3.85 5.32
C SER A 122 16.42 -2.51 5.95
N GLU A 123 16.69 -2.33 7.24
CA GLU A 123 16.33 -1.10 7.94
C GLU A 123 17.24 0.03 7.48
N HIS A 124 16.65 1.03 6.82
CA HIS A 124 17.33 2.27 6.43
C HIS A 124 17.01 3.44 7.37
N TRP A 125 15.85 3.39 8.04
CA TRP A 125 15.42 4.43 8.96
C TRP A 125 14.46 3.86 10.03
N ASP A 126 14.68 4.22 11.30
CA ASP A 126 13.86 3.87 12.48
C ASP A 126 13.85 5.09 13.42
N ASP A 127 12.87 5.98 13.26
CA ASP A 127 12.78 7.21 14.06
C ASP A 127 11.35 7.80 14.03
N MET A 128 11.17 8.88 14.77
CA MET A 128 9.99 9.74 14.76
C MET A 128 9.95 10.58 13.47
N ASP A 129 8.94 10.38 12.63
CA ASP A 129 8.67 11.26 11.51
C ASP A 129 8.27 12.65 12.03
N ARG A 130 8.98 13.68 11.58
CA ARG A 130 8.79 15.06 12.08
C ARG A 130 7.52 15.72 11.55
N MET A 131 6.97 15.25 10.43
CA MET A 131 5.75 15.82 9.85
C MET A 131 4.49 15.28 10.52
N THR A 132 4.44 13.97 10.75
CA THR A 132 3.29 13.28 11.35
C THR A 132 3.41 13.09 12.87
N ASN A 133 4.61 13.25 13.43
CA ASN A 133 4.93 12.96 14.83
C ASN A 133 4.56 11.51 15.21
N ARG A 134 4.94 10.56 14.35
CA ARG A 134 4.74 9.12 14.56
C ARG A 134 6.03 8.35 14.38
N PRO A 135 6.27 7.29 15.17
CA PRO A 135 7.41 6.41 14.95
C PRO A 135 7.16 5.56 13.71
N PHE A 136 8.18 5.46 12.88
CA PHE A 136 8.14 4.66 11.67
C PHE A 136 9.46 3.92 11.49
N ARG A 137 9.37 2.79 10.79
CA ARG A 137 10.52 2.05 10.31
C ARG A 137 10.38 1.87 8.80
N PHE A 138 11.45 2.10 8.08
CA PHE A 138 11.46 1.99 6.62
C PHE A 138 12.71 1.27 6.11
N GLY A 139 12.48 0.44 5.09
CA GLY A 139 13.52 0.02 4.17
C GLY A 139 13.53 0.89 2.91
N CYS A 140 13.92 0.32 1.78
CA CYS A 140 13.89 0.99 0.49
C CYS A 140 12.46 0.94 -0.09
N GLY A 141 11.63 1.90 0.30
CA GLY A 141 10.25 2.06 -0.19
C GLY A 141 9.19 1.24 0.58
N PHE A 142 9.59 0.24 1.36
CA PHE A 142 8.70 -0.50 2.25
C PHE A 142 8.68 0.11 3.65
N MET A 143 7.49 0.23 4.24
CA MET A 143 7.36 0.32 5.69
C MET A 143 7.77 -1.02 6.30
N LEU A 144 8.47 -0.98 7.43
CA LEU A 144 8.75 -2.15 8.26
C LEU A 144 7.84 -2.11 9.48
N SER A 145 7.48 -3.29 9.98
CA SER A 145 6.65 -3.46 11.17
C SER A 145 7.22 -2.68 12.36
N CYS A 146 6.39 -1.89 13.02
CA CYS A 146 6.78 -1.12 14.21
C CYS A 146 5.62 -1.03 15.18
N GLU A 147 5.82 -0.51 16.39
CA GLU A 147 4.77 -0.44 17.41
C GLU A 147 3.51 0.30 16.92
N ALA A 148 3.69 1.39 16.16
CA ALA A 148 2.56 2.15 15.61
C ALA A 148 1.85 1.43 14.44
N PHE A 149 2.53 0.47 13.79
CA PHE A 149 2.05 -0.28 12.64
C PHE A 149 2.55 -1.73 12.70
N PRO A 150 1.99 -2.55 13.59
CA PRO A 150 2.49 -3.90 13.84
C PRO A 150 2.00 -4.84 12.74
N PHE A 151 2.73 -4.92 11.63
CA PHE A 151 2.47 -5.88 10.56
C PHE A 151 2.73 -7.29 11.12
N GLY A 152 1.73 -7.94 11.70
CA GLY A 152 1.88 -9.27 12.31
C GLY A 152 2.79 -9.34 13.55
N GLY A 153 3.28 -8.21 14.04
CA GLY A 153 4.16 -8.12 15.21
C GLY A 153 5.63 -8.50 15.00
N GLN A 154 5.99 -9.11 13.86
CA GLN A 154 7.40 -9.48 13.60
C GLN A 154 8.19 -8.31 13.03
N ARG A 155 9.41 -8.09 13.56
CA ARG A 155 10.24 -6.91 13.22
C ARG A 155 10.65 -6.87 11.74
N ARG A 156 10.75 -8.03 11.07
CA ARG A 156 11.13 -8.17 9.65
C ARG A 156 9.96 -8.05 8.67
N ASN A 157 8.72 -7.99 9.17
CA ASN A 157 7.56 -7.87 8.28
C ASN A 157 7.59 -6.51 7.58
N PHE A 158 7.27 -6.51 6.30
CA PHE A 158 7.46 -5.37 5.41
C PHE A 158 6.23 -5.17 4.53
N GLY A 159 5.89 -3.93 4.22
CA GLY A 159 4.70 -3.62 3.44
C GLY A 159 4.37 -2.14 3.42
N HIS A 160 3.07 -1.83 3.41
CA HIS A 160 2.59 -0.45 3.53
C HIS A 160 1.14 -0.40 4.03
N THR A 161 0.78 0.66 4.75
CA THR A 161 -0.62 0.98 5.08
C THR A 161 -1.21 2.00 4.13
N GLY A 162 -2.47 1.83 3.75
CA GLY A 162 -3.25 2.82 3.03
C GLY A 162 -4.14 3.65 3.97
N ILE A 163 -4.60 4.80 3.47
CA ILE A 163 -5.54 5.65 4.19
C ILE A 163 -6.83 4.87 4.51
N GLY A 164 -7.38 5.04 5.72
CA GLY A 164 -8.63 4.39 6.12
C GLY A 164 -8.49 2.91 6.50
N GLY A 165 -7.27 2.37 6.61
CA GLY A 165 -7.02 1.06 7.19
C GLY A 165 -6.74 -0.07 6.19
N ALA A 166 -6.61 0.24 4.90
CA ALA A 166 -6.08 -0.72 3.94
C ALA A 166 -4.63 -1.09 4.33
N ILE A 167 -4.23 -2.32 4.06
CA ILE A 167 -2.90 -2.82 4.40
C ILE A 167 -2.50 -3.96 3.46
N GLY A 168 -1.23 -4.01 3.11
CA GLY A 168 -0.60 -5.16 2.48
C GLY A 168 0.80 -5.34 3.03
N PHE A 169 1.18 -6.55 3.40
CA PHE A 169 2.51 -6.85 3.90
C PHE A 169 2.91 -8.31 3.66
N GLY A 170 4.20 -8.58 3.74
CA GLY A 170 4.80 -9.90 3.73
C GLY A 170 5.53 -10.22 5.03
N ASP A 171 5.55 -11.49 5.39
CA ASP A 171 6.35 -12.06 6.48
C ASP A 171 7.43 -12.98 5.89
N PRO A 172 8.69 -12.49 5.79
CA PRO A 172 9.76 -13.22 5.14
C PRO A 172 10.28 -14.41 5.96
N ASP A 173 9.91 -14.52 7.24
CA ASP A 173 10.35 -15.64 8.08
C ASP A 173 9.57 -16.92 7.79
N ILE A 174 8.32 -16.77 7.31
CA ILE A 174 7.41 -17.90 7.00
C ILE A 174 6.86 -17.89 5.57
N GLY A 175 7.32 -16.97 4.73
CA GLY A 175 6.89 -16.88 3.32
C GLY A 175 5.42 -16.53 3.15
N LEU A 176 4.89 -15.66 4.02
CA LEU A 176 3.46 -15.32 4.07
C LEU A 176 3.21 -13.95 3.42
N GLY A 177 2.08 -13.81 2.73
CA GLY A 177 1.57 -12.53 2.25
C GLY A 177 0.15 -12.27 2.75
N PHE A 178 -0.12 -11.04 3.17
CA PHE A 178 -1.42 -10.62 3.67
C PHE A 178 -1.89 -9.33 3.00
N SER A 179 -3.21 -9.18 2.84
CA SER A 179 -3.81 -7.89 2.54
C SER A 179 -5.26 -7.76 3.00
N TYR A 180 -5.61 -6.54 3.40
CA TYR A 180 -6.97 -6.07 3.56
C TYR A 180 -7.15 -4.75 2.80
N CYS A 181 -8.17 -4.66 1.95
CA CYS A 181 -8.47 -3.44 1.18
C CYS A 181 -10.00 -3.25 1.01
N GLY A 182 -10.68 -2.91 2.10
CA GLY A 182 -12.10 -2.54 2.05
C GLY A 182 -12.31 -1.24 1.27
N ASN A 183 -13.55 -1.03 0.78
CA ASN A 183 -13.91 0.19 0.06
C ASN A 183 -14.41 1.32 0.99
N ARG A 184 -14.58 1.06 2.29
CA ARG A 184 -14.97 2.08 3.29
C ARG A 184 -13.81 2.37 4.23
N MET A 185 -13.49 3.65 4.40
CA MET A 185 -12.49 4.10 5.35
C MET A 185 -12.93 3.83 6.79
N ALA A 186 -12.02 3.36 7.63
CA ALA A 186 -12.14 3.48 9.08
C ALA A 186 -11.58 4.84 9.54
N PRO A 187 -12.18 5.51 10.55
CA PRO A 187 -11.72 6.79 11.09
C PRO A 187 -10.56 6.58 12.06
N ILE A 188 -9.43 6.12 11.53
CA ILE A 188 -8.27 5.65 12.30
C ILE A 188 -6.97 6.16 11.69
N ALA A 189 -5.88 5.95 12.42
CA ALA A 189 -4.52 6.20 11.93
C ALA A 189 -3.63 4.92 11.93
N ASN A 190 -4.14 3.75 12.29
CA ASN A 190 -3.39 2.49 12.42
C ASN A 190 -4.01 1.37 11.55
N THR A 191 -3.74 0.09 11.88
CA THR A 191 -4.26 -1.10 11.17
C THR A 191 -5.75 -1.33 11.33
N GLY A 192 -6.40 -0.68 12.30
CA GLY A 192 -7.84 -0.52 12.34
C GLY A 192 -8.67 -1.69 12.81
N PRO A 193 -10.00 -1.49 12.91
CA PRO A 193 -10.94 -2.50 13.39
C PRO A 193 -11.18 -3.62 12.36
N PHE A 194 -10.67 -3.47 11.14
CA PHE A 194 -10.86 -4.44 10.07
C PHE A 194 -9.56 -5.21 9.76
N GLY A 195 -8.46 -4.50 9.49
CA GLY A 195 -7.18 -5.12 9.19
C GLY A 195 -6.59 -5.85 10.40
N GLY A 196 -6.54 -5.20 11.56
CA GLY A 196 -5.92 -5.75 12.79
C GLY A 196 -6.46 -7.13 13.19
N PRO A 197 -7.77 -7.30 13.43
CA PRO A 197 -8.33 -8.59 13.83
C PRO A 197 -8.12 -9.71 12.80
N LEU A 198 -8.08 -9.37 11.51
CA LEU A 198 -7.79 -10.35 10.45
C LEU A 198 -6.32 -10.81 10.47
N ILE A 199 -5.41 -9.89 10.79
CA ILE A 199 -3.99 -10.22 10.99
C ILE A 199 -3.84 -11.15 12.19
N ASP A 200 -4.44 -10.79 13.32
CA ASP A 200 -4.38 -11.60 14.55
C ASP A 200 -4.96 -13.01 14.31
N ALA A 201 -6.11 -13.10 13.65
CA ALA A 201 -6.75 -14.37 13.32
C ALA A 201 -5.92 -15.22 12.34
N MET A 202 -5.27 -14.60 11.36
CA MET A 202 -4.38 -15.29 10.44
C MET A 202 -3.19 -15.91 11.19
N TYR A 203 -2.50 -15.14 12.03
CA TYR A 203 -1.36 -15.63 12.80
C TYR A 203 -1.74 -16.69 13.84
N ALA A 204 -2.92 -16.59 14.44
CA ALA A 204 -3.43 -17.60 15.36
C ALA A 204 -3.75 -18.95 14.70
N ALA A 205 -3.82 -19.00 13.36
CA ALA A 205 -4.15 -20.18 12.59
C ALA A 205 -2.93 -20.87 11.92
N LEU A 206 -1.71 -20.34 12.14
CA LEU A 206 -0.45 -20.92 11.69
C LEU A 206 0.09 -21.95 12.70
#